data_AF-A0A6N3CS02-F1
#
_entry.id   AF-A0A6N3CS02-F1
#
_cell.length_a   1.000
_cell.length_b   1.000
_cell.length_c   1.000
_cell.angle_alpha   90.00
_cell.angle_beta   90.00
_cell.angle_gamma   90.00
#
_symmetry.space_group_name_H-M   'P 1'
#
loop_
_entity.id
_entity.type
_entity.pdbx_description
1 polymer ?
#
loop_
_entity_poly.entity_id
_entity_poly.type
_entity_poly.pdbx_seq_one_letter_code
_entity_poly.pdbx_strand_id
1 'polypeptide(L)'
;MLKKKFNLVVYIVAIVFILFFTLNGFKLYSIKERDIENNNKVILEEEKFNDYSLKLSKDINYNKLYVYKLKNDEYYVFIYSKSFIFDSYNLDDKFSIRENSLNTVAKNFKYKNNIKIDLDKEPLKVDVKSNKNFETRNIFIKFFVIFVLIFYLGYRKDKRKNLKH
;
A
#
# COMPACT_ATOMS: atom_id res chain seq x y z
N MET A 1 6.87 40.44 12.73
CA MET A 1 6.21 39.80 11.57
C MET A 1 6.92 38.53 11.07
N LEU A 2 8.26 38.51 11.00
CA LEU A 2 9.04 37.31 10.59
C LEU A 2 8.77 36.05 11.44
N LYS A 3 8.75 36.16 12.78
CA LYS A 3 8.50 35.02 13.69
C LYS A 3 7.17 34.30 13.41
N LYS A 4 6.09 35.04 13.10
CA LYS A 4 4.77 34.44 12.78
C LYS A 4 4.77 33.73 11.42
N LYS A 5 5.44 34.29 10.41
CA LYS A 5 5.59 33.65 9.09
C LYS A 5 6.46 32.39 9.17
N PHE A 6 7.54 32.41 9.96
CA PHE A 6 8.41 31.26 10.20
C PHE A 6 7.65 30.11 10.88
N ASN A 7 6.88 30.41 11.94
CA ASN A 7 6.07 29.40 12.62
C ASN A 7 5.00 28.80 11.70
N LEU A 8 4.38 29.60 10.82
CA LEU A 8 3.41 29.10 9.83
C LEU A 8 4.07 28.10 8.85
N VAL A 9 5.25 28.43 8.31
CA VAL A 9 5.99 27.54 7.41
C VAL A 9 6.37 26.25 8.12
N VAL A 10 6.83 26.32 9.37
CA VAL A 10 7.14 25.14 10.20
C VAL A 10 5.91 24.26 10.40
N TYR A 11 4.72 24.84 10.68
CA TYR A 11 3.49 24.06 10.79
C TYR A 11 3.09 23.40 9.47
N ILE A 12 3.23 24.09 8.33
CA ILE A 12 2.94 23.48 7.02
C ILE A 12 3.90 22.32 6.76
N VAL A 13 5.20 22.51 6.98
CA VAL A 13 6.21 21.47 6.81
C VAL A 13 5.91 20.30 7.74
N ALA A 14 5.58 20.55 9.01
CA ALA A 14 5.21 19.51 9.96
C ALA A 14 3.95 18.75 9.53
N ILE A 15 2.93 19.43 8.99
CA ILE A 15 1.72 18.78 8.49
C ILE A 15 2.00 17.96 7.23
N VAL A 16 2.83 18.46 6.30
CA VAL A 16 3.29 17.69 5.14
C VAL A 16 4.09 16.47 5.58
N PHE A 17 4.97 16.62 6.57
CA PHE A 17 5.72 15.51 7.17
C PHE A 17 4.77 14.49 7.82
N ILE A 18 3.86 14.93 8.68
CA ILE A 18 2.88 14.05 9.33
C ILE A 18 2.02 13.34 8.29
N LEU A 19 1.51 14.05 7.28
CA LEU A 19 0.77 13.44 6.17
C LEU A 19 1.63 12.43 5.42
N PHE A 20 2.88 12.75 5.09
CA PHE A 20 3.78 11.82 4.42
C PHE A 20 4.02 10.55 5.27
N PHE A 21 4.27 10.71 6.57
CA PHE A 21 4.53 9.59 7.50
C PHE A 21 3.27 8.78 7.81
N THR A 22 2.10 9.41 7.95
CA THR A 22 0.82 8.74 8.23
C THR A 22 0.20 8.09 6.98
N LEU A 23 0.37 8.68 5.79
CA LEU A 23 -0.07 8.09 4.52
C LEU A 23 0.81 6.90 4.10
N ASN A 24 2.10 6.93 4.42
CA ASN A 24 3.03 5.85 4.07
C ASN A 24 3.29 4.84 5.19
N GLY A 25 2.74 5.02 6.39
CA GLY A 25 2.82 4.08 7.50
C GLY A 25 4.15 3.32 7.54
N PHE A 26 5.26 4.04 7.65
CA PHE A 26 6.60 3.49 7.86
C PHE A 26 7.02 2.29 6.96
N LYS A 27 6.64 2.24 5.68
CA LYS A 27 7.26 1.31 4.72
C LYS A 27 8.21 2.06 3.79
N LEU A 28 9.38 2.41 4.32
CA LEU A 28 10.54 2.94 3.57
C LEU A 28 11.10 1.94 2.54
N TYR A 29 10.63 0.69 2.57
CA TYR A 29 11.07 -0.39 1.70
C TYR A 29 10.08 -0.64 0.56
N SER A 30 9.88 0.38 -0.28
CA SER A 30 9.13 0.20 -1.52
C SER A 30 10.07 -0.27 -2.63
N ILE A 31 9.71 -1.34 -3.33
CA ILE A 31 10.49 -1.92 -4.43
C ILE A 31 9.87 -1.57 -5.78
N LYS A 32 10.70 -1.44 -6.82
CA LYS A 32 10.16 -1.25 -8.19
C LYS A 32 9.56 -2.56 -8.66
N GLU A 33 8.57 -2.46 -9.54
CA GLU A 33 7.86 -3.62 -10.10
C GLU A 33 8.80 -4.68 -10.68
N ARG A 34 9.76 -4.23 -11.51
CA ARG A 34 10.77 -5.10 -12.14
C ARG A 34 11.65 -5.87 -11.15
N ASP A 35 11.75 -5.39 -9.91
CA ASP A 35 12.62 -5.97 -8.88
C ASP A 35 11.85 -6.92 -7.95
N ILE A 36 10.51 -7.00 -8.07
CA ILE A 36 9.65 -7.83 -7.21
C ILE A 36 10.04 -9.30 -7.26
N GLU A 37 10.19 -9.88 -8.46
CA GLU A 37 10.49 -11.30 -8.60
C GLU A 37 11.85 -11.66 -8.03
N ASN A 38 12.86 -10.80 -8.22
CA ASN A 38 14.17 -11.01 -7.62
C ASN A 38 14.10 -10.94 -6.08
N ASN A 39 13.34 -9.98 -5.56
CA ASN A 39 13.13 -9.86 -4.12
C ASN A 39 12.38 -11.07 -3.53
N ASN A 40 11.40 -11.63 -4.24
CA ASN A 40 10.73 -12.87 -3.83
C ASN A 40 11.71 -14.03 -3.74
N LYS A 41 12.59 -14.20 -4.73
CA LYS A 41 13.62 -15.26 -4.73
C LYS A 41 14.54 -15.14 -3.53
N VAL A 42 15.04 -13.94 -3.25
CA VAL A 42 15.87 -13.66 -2.07
C VAL A 42 15.14 -14.06 -0.79
N ILE A 43 13.87 -13.68 -0.62
CA ILE A 43 13.09 -14.05 0.57
C ILE A 43 12.90 -15.57 0.67
N LEU A 44 12.60 -16.24 -0.44
CA LEU A 44 12.43 -17.71 -0.46
C LEU A 44 13.72 -18.43 -0.06
N GLU A 45 14.88 -17.95 -0.54
CA GLU A 45 16.19 -18.48 -0.20
C GLU A 45 16.55 -18.21 1.28
N GLU A 46 16.26 -17.01 1.79
CA GLU A 46 16.42 -16.67 3.22
C GLU A 46 15.57 -17.56 4.14
N GLU A 47 14.36 -17.94 3.67
CA GLU A 47 13.48 -18.88 4.37
C GLU A 47 13.83 -20.36 4.15
N LYS A 48 14.97 -20.63 3.47
CA LYS A 48 15.52 -21.98 3.19
C LYS A 48 14.65 -22.83 2.26
N PHE A 49 13.85 -22.19 1.41
CA PHE A 49 13.18 -22.88 0.32
C PHE A 49 14.12 -22.99 -0.88
N ASN A 50 14.66 -24.18 -1.11
CA ASN A 50 15.66 -24.41 -2.15
C ASN A 50 15.08 -24.89 -3.49
N ASP A 51 13.83 -25.37 -3.49
CA ASP A 51 13.11 -25.76 -4.70
C ASP A 51 11.75 -25.08 -4.71
N TYR A 52 11.59 -24.14 -5.63
CA TYR A 52 10.36 -23.39 -5.83
C TYR A 52 10.14 -23.09 -7.31
N SER A 53 8.89 -22.98 -7.72
CA SER A 53 8.51 -22.58 -9.09
C SER A 53 7.39 -21.57 -9.04
N LEU A 54 7.49 -20.51 -9.84
CA LEU A 54 6.40 -19.54 -9.95
C LEU A 54 5.21 -20.20 -10.66
N LYS A 55 4.06 -20.27 -9.99
CA LYS A 55 2.82 -20.82 -10.55
C LYS A 55 1.83 -19.75 -10.98
N LEU A 56 1.82 -18.61 -10.29
CA LEU A 56 0.92 -17.52 -10.62
C LEU A 56 1.58 -16.18 -10.34
N SER A 57 1.48 -15.27 -11.31
CA SER A 57 1.66 -13.83 -11.12
C SER A 57 0.38 -13.16 -11.63
N LYS A 58 -0.30 -12.40 -10.76
CA LYS A 58 -1.57 -11.79 -11.12
C LYS A 58 -1.73 -10.42 -10.49
N ASP A 59 -2.14 -9.46 -11.31
CA ASP A 59 -2.56 -8.14 -10.85
C ASP A 59 -3.99 -8.22 -10.31
N ILE A 60 -4.19 -7.70 -9.09
CA ILE A 60 -5.46 -7.72 -8.35
C ILE A 60 -5.74 -6.31 -7.82
N ASN A 61 -6.51 -5.54 -8.59
CA ASN A 61 -6.80 -4.12 -8.30
C ASN A 61 -5.48 -3.33 -8.14
N TYR A 62 -5.23 -2.78 -6.94
CA TYR A 62 -4.00 -2.06 -6.60
C TYR A 62 -2.92 -2.96 -5.98
N ASN A 63 -3.03 -4.28 -6.16
CA ASN A 63 -2.10 -5.25 -5.57
C ASN A 63 -1.54 -6.19 -6.65
N LYS A 64 -0.37 -6.76 -6.39
CA LYS A 64 0.18 -7.88 -7.14
C LYS A 64 0.25 -9.10 -6.23
N LEU A 65 -0.16 -10.24 -6.77
CA LEU A 65 -0.11 -11.53 -6.11
C LEU A 65 0.89 -12.41 -6.84
N TYR A 66 1.83 -12.96 -6.09
CA TYR A 66 2.73 -14.01 -6.57
C TYR A 66 2.50 -15.27 -5.76
N VAL A 67 2.40 -16.40 -6.44
CA VAL A 67 2.25 -17.73 -5.83
C VAL A 67 3.33 -18.63 -6.37
N TYR A 68 4.17 -19.12 -5.47
CA TYR A 68 5.23 -20.09 -5.76
C TYR A 68 4.78 -21.45 -5.25
N LYS A 69 4.94 -22.51 -6.06
CA LYS A 69 4.85 -23.89 -5.58
C LYS A 69 6.21 -24.31 -5.04
N LEU A 70 6.23 -24.76 -3.79
CA LEU A 70 7.36 -25.35 -3.09
C LEU A 70 7.30 -26.90 -3.22
N LYS A 71 8.16 -27.61 -2.49
CA LYS A 71 8.06 -29.08 -2.34
C LYS A 71 6.80 -29.48 -1.57
N ASN A 72 6.38 -30.74 -1.71
CA ASN A 72 5.28 -31.37 -0.97
C ASN A 72 3.91 -30.69 -1.16
N ASP A 73 3.64 -30.19 -2.37
CA ASP A 73 2.41 -29.47 -2.70
C ASP A 73 2.11 -28.26 -1.81
N GLU A 74 3.17 -27.67 -1.22
CA GLU A 74 3.08 -26.42 -0.50
C GLU A 74 3.17 -25.23 -1.46
N TYR A 75 2.47 -24.16 -1.10
CA TYR A 75 2.47 -22.92 -1.85
C TYR A 75 2.91 -21.77 -0.96
N TYR A 76 3.73 -20.89 -1.49
CA TYR A 76 4.16 -19.68 -0.83
C TYR A 76 3.59 -18.46 -1.57
N VAL A 77 2.94 -17.58 -0.84
CA VAL A 77 2.19 -16.46 -1.40
C VAL A 77 2.82 -15.15 -0.96
N PHE A 78 3.04 -14.26 -1.93
CA PHE A 78 3.44 -12.88 -1.68
C PHE A 78 2.35 -11.92 -2.15
N ILE A 79 2.02 -10.96 -1.29
CA ILE A 79 1.05 -9.91 -1.59
C ILE A 79 1.76 -8.56 -1.55
N TYR A 80 1.77 -7.90 -2.69
CA TYR A 80 2.30 -6.56 -2.85
C TYR A 80 1.18 -5.56 -3.03
N SER A 81 1.22 -4.42 -2.35
CA SER A 81 0.36 -3.29 -2.68
C SER A 81 1.12 -2.19 -3.39
N LYS A 82 0.48 -1.61 -4.41
CA LYS A 82 1.00 -0.42 -5.09
C LYS A 82 1.00 0.75 -4.10
N SER A 83 2.11 1.47 -4.07
CA SER A 83 2.22 2.73 -3.37
C SER A 83 1.25 3.74 -3.98
N PHE A 84 0.67 4.60 -3.14
CA PHE A 84 -0.26 5.63 -3.61
C PHE A 84 0.47 6.83 -4.25
N ILE A 85 1.74 7.03 -3.92
CA ILE A 85 2.51 8.23 -4.25
C ILE A 85 3.60 7.91 -5.28
N PHE A 86 4.19 6.73 -5.19
CA PHE A 86 5.33 6.32 -6.01
C PHE A 86 4.93 5.17 -6.94
N ASP A 87 5.58 5.06 -8.10
CA ASP A 87 5.43 3.90 -8.98
C ASP A 87 6.26 2.71 -8.45
N SER A 88 5.91 2.29 -7.24
CA SER A 88 6.58 1.25 -6.48
C SER A 88 5.57 0.41 -5.71
N TYR A 89 6.02 -0.75 -5.23
CA TYR A 89 5.23 -1.74 -4.54
C TYR A 89 5.80 -2.01 -3.14
N ASN A 90 4.92 -2.22 -2.17
CA ASN A 90 5.28 -2.62 -0.82
C ASN A 90 4.87 -4.06 -0.59
N LEU A 91 5.77 -4.88 -0.02
CA LEU A 91 5.38 -6.19 0.48
C LEU A 91 4.46 -6.00 1.68
N ASP A 92 3.21 -6.40 1.53
CA ASP A 92 2.19 -6.28 2.57
C ASP A 92 2.08 -7.54 3.43
N ASP A 93 2.16 -8.69 2.80
CA ASP A 93 2.02 -9.98 3.48
C ASP A 93 2.76 -11.08 2.72
N LYS A 94 3.19 -12.11 3.46
CA LYS A 94 3.81 -13.32 2.94
C LYS A 94 3.51 -14.53 3.85
N PHE A 95 3.14 -15.66 3.26
CA PHE A 95 2.76 -16.86 4.02
C PHE A 95 2.81 -18.15 3.19
N SER A 96 2.95 -19.29 3.87
CA SER A 96 2.90 -20.63 3.28
C SER A 96 1.51 -21.30 3.45
N ILE A 97 1.16 -22.20 2.54
CA ILE A 97 -0.11 -22.91 2.47
C ILE A 97 0.14 -24.37 2.10
N ARG A 98 -0.47 -25.32 2.83
CA ARG A 98 -0.27 -26.78 2.66
C ARG A 98 -1.49 -27.55 2.13
N GLU A 99 -2.74 -27.08 2.27
CA GLU A 99 -3.94 -27.90 1.95
C GLU A 99 -5.13 -27.18 1.27
N ASN A 100 -5.81 -27.97 0.42
CA ASN A 100 -7.01 -27.81 -0.43
C ASN A 100 -7.99 -26.66 -0.11
N SER A 101 -7.65 -25.46 -0.59
CA SER A 101 -8.48 -24.25 -0.61
C SER A 101 -8.51 -23.45 0.71
N LEU A 102 -7.79 -22.33 0.70
CA LEU A 102 -8.01 -21.27 1.68
C LEU A 102 -9.30 -20.53 1.32
N ASN A 103 -10.41 -20.88 1.97
CA ASN A 103 -11.47 -19.90 2.28
C ASN A 103 -10.99 -18.83 3.27
N THR A 104 -9.77 -18.97 3.80
CA THR A 104 -9.19 -18.12 4.84
C THR A 104 -8.52 -16.90 4.24
N VAL A 105 -9.35 -16.03 3.68
CA VAL A 105 -9.18 -14.57 3.65
C VAL A 105 -7.77 -14.10 4.07
N ALA A 106 -6.85 -13.98 3.11
CA ALA A 106 -5.69 -13.12 3.29
C ALA A 106 -6.24 -11.68 3.34
N LYS A 107 -6.59 -11.23 4.54
CA LYS A 107 -7.22 -9.93 4.78
C LYS A 107 -6.13 -8.88 4.60
N ASN A 108 -5.93 -8.42 3.36
CA ASN A 108 -4.95 -7.38 3.10
C ASN A 108 -5.33 -6.13 3.93
N PHE A 109 -4.52 -5.80 4.93
CA PHE A 109 -4.78 -4.75 5.93
C PHE A 109 -5.02 -3.38 5.29
N LYS A 110 -4.43 -3.11 4.12
CA LYS A 110 -4.54 -1.81 3.43
C LYS A 110 -5.82 -1.64 2.62
N TYR A 111 -6.42 -2.73 2.13
CA TYR A 111 -7.59 -2.67 1.23
C TYR A 111 -8.76 -3.59 1.59
N LYS A 112 -8.70 -4.33 2.71
CA LYS A 112 -9.72 -5.30 3.14
C LYS A 112 -10.17 -6.24 2.01
N ASN A 113 -9.24 -6.65 1.14
CA ASN A 113 -9.54 -7.61 0.09
C ASN A 113 -9.55 -9.00 0.71
N ASN A 114 -10.56 -9.81 0.35
CA ASN A 114 -10.56 -11.23 0.63
C ASN A 114 -10.07 -11.95 -0.63
N ILE A 115 -8.91 -12.59 -0.55
CA ILE A 115 -8.33 -13.37 -1.65
C ILE A 115 -8.62 -14.84 -1.37
N LYS A 116 -9.25 -15.51 -2.33
CA LYS A 116 -9.43 -16.96 -2.35
C LYS A 116 -8.58 -17.55 -3.48
N ILE A 117 -7.71 -18.48 -3.14
CA ILE A 117 -6.84 -19.18 -4.09
C ILE A 117 -7.31 -20.64 -4.13
N ASP A 118 -7.73 -21.08 -5.30
CA ASP A 118 -8.13 -22.45 -5.61
C ASP A 118 -6.91 -23.19 -6.14
N LEU A 119 -6.32 -24.01 -5.27
CA LEU A 119 -5.09 -24.76 -5.53
C LEU A 119 -5.33 -26.04 -6.35
N ASP A 120 -6.58 -26.49 -6.44
CA ASP A 120 -6.98 -27.76 -7.08
C ASP A 120 -7.25 -27.60 -8.58
N LYS A 121 -7.25 -26.36 -9.09
CA LYS A 121 -7.45 -26.06 -10.51
C LYS A 121 -6.13 -25.74 -11.18
N GLU A 122 -5.89 -26.37 -12.33
CA GLU A 122 -4.86 -25.95 -13.27
C GLU A 122 -5.53 -25.27 -14.49
N PRO A 123 -5.25 -23.98 -14.78
CA PRO A 123 -4.40 -23.05 -14.02
C PRO A 123 -5.04 -22.58 -12.70
N LEU A 124 -4.19 -22.22 -11.72
CA LEU A 124 -4.62 -21.75 -10.40
C LEU A 124 -5.66 -20.64 -10.50
N LYS A 125 -6.84 -20.85 -9.92
CA LYS A 125 -7.92 -19.85 -9.95
C LYS A 125 -7.85 -18.97 -8.71
N VAL A 126 -7.81 -17.66 -8.94
CA VAL A 126 -7.85 -16.66 -7.86
C VAL A 126 -9.10 -15.81 -7.99
N ASP A 127 -9.97 -15.90 -6.98
CA ASP A 127 -11.18 -15.11 -6.83
C ASP A 127 -10.97 -14.05 -5.75
N VAL A 128 -11.26 -12.80 -6.09
CA VAL A 128 -10.99 -11.64 -5.23
C VAL A 128 -12.29 -10.92 -4.97
N LYS A 129 -12.72 -10.89 -3.70
CA LYS A 129 -13.78 -10.00 -3.25
C LYS A 129 -13.14 -8.75 -2.67
N SER A 130 -13.20 -7.67 -3.43
CA SER A 130 -12.77 -6.34 -2.97
C SER A 130 -13.97 -5.56 -2.48
N ASN A 131 -13.93 -5.13 -1.22
CA ASN A 131 -14.75 -3.99 -0.81
C ASN A 131 -14.09 -2.76 -1.44
N LYS A 132 -14.66 -2.26 -2.55
CA LYS A 132 -14.10 -1.14 -3.32
C LYS A 132 -13.73 0.01 -2.39
N ASN A 133 -12.42 0.18 -2.16
CA ASN A 133 -11.83 1.22 -1.31
C ASN A 133 -11.86 2.61 -1.97
N PHE A 134 -12.89 2.89 -2.78
CA PHE A 134 -13.13 4.21 -3.39
C PHE A 134 -13.37 5.28 -2.32
N GLU A 135 -13.87 4.89 -1.15
CA GLU A 135 -14.12 5.80 -0.04
C GLU A 135 -12.84 6.41 0.52
N THR A 136 -11.78 5.63 0.71
CA THR A 136 -10.54 6.14 1.34
C THR A 136 -9.87 7.21 0.48
N ARG A 137 -9.80 7.01 -0.86
CA ARG A 137 -9.29 8.04 -1.79
C ARG A 137 -10.15 9.31 -1.76
N ASN A 138 -11.47 9.16 -1.75
CA ASN A 138 -12.39 10.29 -1.70
C ASN A 138 -12.34 11.02 -0.36
N ILE A 139 -12.13 10.31 0.75
CA ILE A 139 -11.94 10.87 2.09
C ILE A 139 -10.63 11.68 2.12
N PHE A 140 -9.53 11.15 1.57
CA PHE A 140 -8.26 11.89 1.49
C PHE A 140 -8.37 13.15 0.63
N ILE A 141 -9.02 13.07 -0.54
CA ILE A 141 -9.26 14.26 -1.39
C ILE A 141 -10.09 15.30 -0.62
N LYS A 142 -11.13 14.87 0.10
CA LYS A 142 -11.94 15.77 0.93
C LYS A 142 -11.12 16.45 2.02
N PHE A 143 -10.28 15.71 2.75
CA PHE A 143 -9.40 16.28 3.77
C PHE A 143 -8.38 17.26 3.19
N PHE A 144 -7.78 16.94 2.04
CA PHE A 144 -6.84 17.83 1.35
C PHE A 144 -7.52 19.15 0.93
N VAL A 145 -8.72 19.09 0.35
CA VAL A 145 -9.49 20.28 -0.04
C VAL A 145 -9.85 21.14 1.17
N ILE A 146 -10.28 20.52 2.27
CA ILE A 146 -10.57 21.25 3.53
C ILE A 146 -9.30 21.93 4.05
N PHE A 147 -8.16 21.25 4.02
CA PHE A 147 -6.89 21.82 4.45
C PHE A 147 -6.50 23.05 3.62
N VAL A 148 -6.59 22.96 2.29
CA VAL A 148 -6.32 24.09 1.37
C VAL A 148 -7.26 25.26 1.65
N LEU A 149 -8.56 25.01 1.89
CA LEU A 149 -9.53 26.04 2.22
C LEU A 149 -9.23 26.76 3.54
N ILE A 150 -8.90 26.02 4.60
CA ILE A 150 -8.52 26.59 5.90
C ILE A 150 -7.28 27.47 5.74
N PHE A 151 -6.29 26.99 4.98
CA PHE A 151 -5.06 27.73 4.74
C PHE A 151 -5.32 29.03 3.94
N TYR A 152 -6.13 28.95 2.88
CA TYR A 152 -6.52 30.10 2.07
C TYR A 152 -7.29 31.15 2.88
N LEU A 153 -8.27 30.73 3.69
CA LEU A 153 -9.05 31.63 4.55
C LEU A 153 -8.19 32.27 5.63
N GLY A 154 -7.27 31.51 6.24
CA GLY A 154 -6.30 32.02 7.22
C GLY A 154 -5.39 33.09 6.62
N TYR A 155 -4.81 32.82 5.45
CA TYR A 155 -3.97 33.76 4.71
C TYR A 155 -4.74 35.05 4.34
N ARG A 156 -5.98 34.93 3.86
CA ARG A 156 -6.81 36.09 3.48
C ARG A 156 -7.17 36.97 4.70
N LYS A 157 -7.43 36.36 5.85
CA LYS A 157 -7.77 37.09 7.09
C LYS A 157 -6.58 37.89 7.62
N ASP A 158 -5.37 37.34 7.52
CA ASP A 158 -4.13 38.02 7.92
C ASP A 158 -3.78 39.17 6.97
N LYS A 159 -3.96 39.00 5.64
CA LYS A 159 -3.78 40.07 4.65
C LYS A 159 -4.73 41.25 4.88
N ARG A 160 -6.01 41.00 5.24
CA ARG A 160 -6.98 42.06 5.56
C ARG A 160 -6.68 42.82 6.85
N LYS A 161 -6.07 42.18 7.85
CA LYS A 161 -5.64 42.86 9.09
C LYS A 161 -4.44 43.78 8.86
N ASN A 162 -3.50 43.37 8.00
CA ASN A 162 -2.32 44.17 7.67
C ASN A 162 -2.60 45.36 6.74
N LEU A 163 -3.78 45.42 6.09
CA LEU A 163 -4.22 46.56 5.25
C LEU A 163 -4.99 47.63 6.05
N LYS A 164 -5.31 47.38 7.33
CA LYS A 164 -6.04 48.29 8.21
C LYS A 164 -5.12 49.03 9.20
N HIS A 165 -3.82 48.85 9.09
CA HIS A 165 -2.75 49.58 9.78
C HIS A 165 -1.92 50.31 8.73
#